data_AF-A0A2K8V9U2-F1
#
_entry.id   AF-A0A2K8V9U2-F1
#
_cell.length_a   1.000
_cell.length_b   1.000
_cell.length_c   1.000
_cell.angle_alpha   90.00
_cell.angle_beta   90.00
_cell.angle_gamma   90.00
#
_symmetry.space_group_name_H-M   'P 1'
#
loop_
_entity.id
_entity.type
_entity.pdbx_description
1 polymer ?
#
loop_
_entity_poly.entity_id
_entity_poly.type
_entity_poly.pdbx_seq_one_letter_code
_entity_poly.pdbx_strand_id
1 'polypeptide(L)'
;MNKIYIQNNLITYESELNGRHRAGYWTTHKDQSWVLDLEKVISIAGINCMDGDNDSYFLGFIDIDLKKYFLNVTWEIDGFEILKPLIEEKFKIELTQWRIDFYDDVKILYPESLKNERLYKNSLWKSIRKLMLFDHVADGKLNDNIFKKTSANNAHN
;
A
#
# COMPACT_ATOMS: atom_id res chain seq x y z
N MET A 1 -6.65 14.93 11.51
CA MET A 1 -6.05 13.63 11.86
C MET A 1 -6.77 12.55 11.06
N ASN A 2 -6.02 11.64 10.44
CA ASN A 2 -6.58 10.52 9.68
C ASN A 2 -7.14 9.46 10.63
N LYS A 3 -8.17 8.72 10.19
CA LYS A 3 -8.87 7.74 11.01
C LYS A 3 -9.03 6.42 10.30
N ILE A 4 -8.96 5.34 11.06
CA ILE A 4 -9.32 4.00 10.63
C ILE A 4 -10.34 3.43 11.59
N TYR A 5 -11.32 2.74 11.02
CA TYR A 5 -12.23 1.89 11.78
C TYR A 5 -12.65 0.69 10.95
N ILE A 6 -13.11 -0.34 11.65
CA ILE A 6 -13.49 -1.62 11.05
C ILE A 6 -14.94 -1.94 11.40
N GLN A 7 -15.75 -2.20 10.38
CA GLN A 7 -17.14 -2.63 10.53
C GLN A 7 -17.43 -3.74 9.51
N ASN A 8 -17.96 -4.88 9.97
CA ASN A 8 -18.35 -6.00 9.10
C ASN A 8 -17.26 -6.42 8.10
N ASN A 9 -16.02 -6.60 8.56
CA ASN A 9 -14.82 -6.91 7.74
C ASN A 9 -14.40 -5.83 6.72
N LEU A 10 -15.06 -4.67 6.73
CA LEU A 10 -14.66 -3.51 5.94
C LEU A 10 -13.74 -2.63 6.78
N ILE A 11 -12.52 -2.40 6.29
CA ILE A 11 -11.67 -1.32 6.79
C ILE A 11 -12.08 -0.05 6.08
N THR A 12 -12.45 0.96 6.85
CA THR A 12 -12.62 2.31 6.32
C THR A 12 -11.45 3.16 6.76
N TYR A 13 -10.84 3.82 5.80
CA TYR A 13 -9.84 4.84 6.00
C TYR A 13 -10.41 6.20 5.64
N GLU A 14 -10.38 7.13 6.58
CA GLU A 14 -10.75 8.52 6.39
C GLU A 14 -9.47 9.37 6.42
N SER A 15 -9.09 9.91 5.27
CA SER A 15 -8.02 10.91 5.22
C SER A 15 -8.62 12.29 5.51
N GLU A 16 -8.01 13.03 6.44
CA GLU A 16 -8.34 14.43 6.73
C GLU A 16 -8.22 15.32 5.48
N LEU A 17 -7.30 14.95 4.60
CA LEU A 17 -6.94 15.71 3.42
C LEU A 17 -7.68 15.21 2.18
N ASN A 18 -8.02 13.92 2.14
CA ASN A 18 -8.79 13.27 1.08
C ASN A 18 -8.32 13.67 -0.34
N GLY A 19 -7.02 13.53 -0.61
CA GLY A 19 -6.41 13.91 -1.89
C GLY A 19 -6.02 15.39 -1.99
N ARG A 20 -6.20 16.20 -0.95
CA ARG A 20 -5.80 17.62 -0.93
C ARG A 20 -4.48 17.82 -0.20
N HIS A 21 -3.54 18.55 -0.79
CA HIS A 21 -2.34 18.98 -0.08
C HIS A 21 -2.69 19.90 1.11
N ARG A 22 -1.88 19.91 2.18
CA ARG A 22 -2.02 20.91 3.27
C ARG A 22 -1.94 22.35 2.75
N ALA A 23 -1.23 22.56 1.65
CA ALA A 23 -1.13 23.85 0.96
C ALA A 23 -2.31 24.15 0.01
N GLY A 24 -3.36 23.32 0.01
CA GLY A 24 -4.65 23.61 -0.64
C GLY A 24 -4.82 23.11 -2.07
N TYR A 25 -3.76 22.63 -2.75
CA TYR A 25 -3.85 22.06 -4.10
C TYR A 25 -4.25 20.58 -4.10
N TRP A 26 -4.98 20.12 -5.11
CA TRP A 26 -5.35 18.72 -5.26
C TRP A 26 -4.18 17.90 -5.79
N THR A 27 -3.97 16.72 -5.21
CA THR A 27 -2.98 15.75 -5.66
C THR A 27 -3.66 14.41 -5.82
N THR A 28 -3.65 13.88 -7.03
CA THR A 28 -4.21 12.56 -7.37
C THR A 28 -3.50 11.40 -6.68
N HIS A 29 -2.34 11.64 -6.07
CA HIS A 29 -1.42 10.62 -5.55
C HIS A 29 -1.18 10.72 -4.04
N LYS A 30 -2.01 11.46 -3.30
CA LYS A 30 -1.93 11.53 -1.83
C LYS A 30 -3.19 10.99 -1.20
N ASP A 31 -2.98 10.22 -0.14
CA ASP A 31 -3.88 9.99 1.00
C ASP A 31 -5.37 10.29 0.73
N GLN A 32 -6.08 9.32 0.16
CA GLN A 32 -7.50 9.41 -0.14
C GLN A 32 -8.27 8.51 0.81
N SER A 33 -9.49 8.90 1.15
CA SER A 33 -10.38 8.03 1.91
C SER A 33 -10.80 6.84 1.06
N TRP A 34 -10.90 5.67 1.66
CA TRP A 34 -11.31 4.46 0.97
C TRP A 34 -11.97 3.46 1.91
N VAL A 35 -12.70 2.52 1.32
CA VAL A 35 -13.28 1.36 1.98
C VAL A 35 -12.71 0.12 1.33
N LEU A 36 -12.15 -0.77 2.13
CA LEU A 36 -11.51 -2.01 1.71
C LEU A 36 -12.19 -3.20 2.39
N ASP A 37 -12.60 -4.16 1.57
CA ASP A 37 -13.00 -5.49 2.05
C ASP A 37 -11.75 -6.35 2.21
N LEU A 38 -11.47 -6.73 3.46
CA LEU A 38 -10.29 -7.54 3.80
C LEU A 38 -10.28 -8.91 3.15
N GLU A 39 -11.44 -9.50 2.90
CA GLU A 39 -11.53 -10.82 2.25
C GLU A 39 -11.10 -10.77 0.79
N LYS A 40 -11.13 -9.59 0.18
CA LYS A 40 -10.73 -9.38 -1.21
C LYS A 40 -9.25 -9.07 -1.38
N VAL A 41 -8.49 -8.85 -0.30
CA VAL A 41 -7.07 -8.50 -0.39
C VAL A 41 -6.27 -9.71 -0.84
N ILE A 42 -5.57 -9.57 -1.96
CA ILE A 42 -4.71 -10.62 -2.51
C ILE A 42 -3.22 -10.34 -2.33
N SER A 43 -2.85 -9.09 -2.08
CA SER A 43 -1.46 -8.71 -1.86
C SER A 43 -1.37 -7.50 -0.94
N ILE A 44 -0.35 -7.51 -0.10
CA ILE A 44 0.04 -6.39 0.74
C ILE A 44 1.48 -6.03 0.40
N ALA A 45 1.76 -4.75 0.29
CA ALA A 45 3.08 -4.22 0.03
C ALA A 45 3.44 -3.10 1.00
N GLY A 46 4.72 -2.95 1.27
CA GLY A 46 5.26 -1.74 1.87
C GLY A 46 5.92 -0.86 0.84
N ILE A 47 5.73 0.44 1.00
CA ILE A 47 6.14 1.44 0.01
C ILE A 47 6.76 2.63 0.77
N ASN A 48 8.01 2.94 0.46
CA ASN A 48 8.61 4.23 0.81
C ASN A 48 8.70 5.11 -0.45
N CYS A 49 8.25 6.36 -0.35
CA CYS A 49 7.81 7.13 -1.51
C CYS A 49 8.88 8.01 -2.19
N MET A 50 10.09 8.18 -1.64
CA MET A 50 11.04 9.14 -2.21
C MET A 50 12.47 8.61 -2.18
N ASP A 51 13.11 8.50 -3.36
CA ASP A 51 14.58 8.45 -3.43
C ASP A 51 15.08 9.78 -2.86
N GLY A 52 15.58 9.78 -1.62
CA GLY A 52 16.13 10.96 -0.96
C GLY A 52 15.19 11.76 -0.05
N ASP A 53 13.99 11.25 0.28
CA ASP A 53 13.15 11.82 1.35
C ASP A 53 12.61 10.70 2.26
N ASN A 54 12.98 10.75 3.54
CA ASN A 54 12.89 9.62 4.47
C ASN A 54 11.59 9.59 5.30
N ASP A 55 10.56 10.31 4.86
CA ASP A 55 9.46 10.70 5.73
C ASP A 55 8.07 10.26 5.23
N SER A 56 7.98 9.35 4.25
CA SER A 56 6.69 9.03 3.62
C SER A 56 6.50 7.53 3.36
N TYR A 57 5.99 6.83 4.38
CA TYR A 57 5.75 5.39 4.39
C TYR A 57 4.28 5.04 4.19
N PHE A 58 4.04 4.00 3.37
CA PHE A 58 2.70 3.52 3.04
C PHE A 58 2.60 2.00 3.14
N LEU A 59 1.43 1.52 3.58
CA LEU A 59 0.96 0.17 3.29
C LEU A 59 0.08 0.21 2.04
N GLY A 60 0.38 -0.64 1.07
CA GLY A 60 -0.42 -0.83 -0.13
C GLY A 60 -1.20 -2.14 -0.06
N PHE A 61 -2.52 -2.08 -0.20
CA PHE A 61 -3.39 -3.24 -0.35
C PHE A 61 -3.83 -3.35 -1.81
N ILE A 62 -3.81 -4.56 -2.35
CA ILE A 62 -4.31 -4.87 -3.70
C ILE A 62 -5.45 -5.88 -3.54
N ASP A 63 -6.62 -5.55 -4.08
CA ASP A 63 -7.76 -6.46 -4.09
C ASP A 63 -7.79 -7.39 -5.32
N ILE A 64 -8.71 -8.36 -5.31
CA ILE A 64 -8.96 -9.30 -6.42
C ILE A 64 -9.24 -8.60 -7.76
N ASP A 65 -9.77 -7.37 -7.72
CA ASP A 65 -10.08 -6.55 -8.90
C ASP A 65 -8.90 -5.66 -9.32
N LEU A 66 -7.72 -5.87 -8.70
CA LEU A 66 -6.47 -5.13 -8.90
C LEU A 66 -6.56 -3.64 -8.53
N LYS A 67 -7.58 -3.26 -7.76
CA LYS A 67 -7.66 -1.92 -7.21
C LYS A 67 -6.67 -1.81 -6.04
N LYS A 68 -6.04 -0.64 -5.98
CA LYS A 68 -4.98 -0.34 -5.02
C LYS A 68 -5.52 0.61 -3.96
N TYR A 69 -5.18 0.33 -2.71
CA TYR A 69 -5.54 1.14 -1.56
C TYR A 69 -4.25 1.45 -0.81
N PHE A 70 -3.94 2.72 -0.64
CA PHE A 70 -2.72 3.14 0.03
C PHE A 70 -3.09 3.78 1.35
N LEU A 71 -2.49 3.27 2.42
CA LEU A 71 -2.58 3.84 3.74
C LEU A 71 -1.29 4.59 4.06
N ASN A 72 -1.36 5.92 4.22
CA ASN A 72 -0.21 6.67 4.70
C ASN A 72 -0.05 6.48 6.21
N VAL A 73 0.97 5.73 6.57
CA VAL A 73 1.22 5.29 7.94
C VAL A 73 2.41 6.03 8.59
N THR A 74 2.99 6.97 7.85
CA THR A 74 4.01 7.92 8.33
C THR A 74 3.58 8.62 9.61
N TRP A 75 2.37 9.14 9.60
CA TRP A 75 1.81 9.97 10.65
C TRP A 75 0.99 9.12 11.61
N GLU A 76 0.63 9.69 12.74
CA GLU A 76 -0.33 9.07 13.65
C GLU A 76 -1.70 8.95 12.96
N ILE A 77 -2.28 7.76 13.02
CA ILE A 77 -3.62 7.43 12.53
C ILE A 77 -4.39 6.89 13.73
N ASP A 78 -5.51 7.52 14.03
CA ASP A 78 -6.47 7.04 15.04
C ASP A 78 -7.07 5.70 14.59
N GLY A 79 -7.00 4.67 15.44
CA GLY A 79 -7.49 3.32 15.13
C GLY A 79 -6.49 2.39 14.44
N PHE A 80 -5.23 2.79 14.24
CA PHE A 80 -4.20 1.93 13.63
C PHE A 80 -3.85 0.72 14.50
N GLU A 81 -3.89 0.88 15.82
CA GLU A 81 -3.68 -0.17 16.82
C GLU A 81 -4.69 -1.31 16.73
N ILE A 82 -5.87 -1.05 16.16
CA ILE A 82 -6.90 -2.06 15.88
C ILE A 82 -6.60 -2.76 14.55
N LEU A 83 -6.17 -2.00 13.53
CA LEU A 83 -5.88 -2.53 12.20
C LEU A 83 -4.67 -3.45 12.19
N LYS A 84 -3.57 -3.05 12.84
CA LYS A 84 -2.30 -3.78 12.85
C LYS A 84 -2.46 -5.26 13.23
N PRO A 85 -2.99 -5.63 14.41
CA PRO A 85 -3.10 -7.03 14.80
C PRO A 85 -4.00 -7.83 13.86
N LEU A 86 -5.05 -7.21 13.31
CA LEU A 86 -5.94 -7.86 12.36
C LEU A 86 -5.24 -8.22 11.04
N ILE A 87 -4.40 -7.32 10.52
CA ILE A 87 -3.61 -7.61 9.31
C ILE A 87 -2.59 -8.72 9.62
N GLU A 88 -1.86 -8.60 10.73
CA GLU A 88 -0.86 -9.59 11.13
C GLU A 88 -1.48 -10.99 11.31
N GLU A 89 -2.64 -11.06 11.96
CA GLU A 89 -3.37 -12.31 12.16
C GLU A 89 -3.86 -12.93 10.85
N LYS A 90 -4.48 -12.11 9.98
CA LYS A 90 -5.10 -12.60 8.75
C LYS A 90 -4.09 -13.02 7.70
N PHE A 91 -3.07 -12.19 7.46
CA PHE A 91 -2.11 -12.41 6.38
C PHE A 91 -0.83 -13.10 6.83
N LYS A 92 -0.71 -13.40 8.14
CA LYS A 92 0.49 -14.01 8.74
C LYS A 92 1.76 -13.25 8.41
N ILE A 93 1.67 -11.92 8.41
CA ILE A 93 2.80 -11.01 8.25
C ILE A 93 3.15 -10.36 9.58
N GLU A 94 4.41 -9.94 9.76
CA GLU A 94 4.83 -9.17 10.92
C GLU A 94 4.95 -7.69 10.53
N LEU A 95 4.15 -6.83 11.17
CA LEU A 95 4.14 -5.38 11.00
C LEU A 95 4.76 -4.69 12.22
N THR A 96 5.64 -5.34 12.98
CA THR A 96 6.19 -4.78 14.23
C THR A 96 7.30 -3.75 14.00
N GLN A 97 7.96 -3.73 12.84
CA GLN A 97 9.09 -2.81 12.53
C GLN A 97 8.94 -2.07 11.19
N TRP A 98 7.74 -2.10 10.60
CA TRP A 98 7.50 -1.70 9.22
C TRP A 98 7.88 -0.24 8.87
N ARG A 99 7.96 0.70 9.83
CA ARG A 99 8.49 2.07 9.59
C ARG A 99 9.99 2.07 9.27
N ILE A 100 10.73 1.08 9.74
CA ILE A 100 12.19 0.96 9.59
C ILE A 100 12.51 0.07 8.38
N ASP A 101 11.70 -0.97 8.12
CA ASP A 101 11.99 -2.00 7.11
C ASP A 101 11.80 -1.56 5.65
N PHE A 102 11.09 -0.45 5.39
CA PHE A 102 10.85 0.05 4.02
C PHE A 102 11.84 1.10 3.54
N TYR A 103 12.92 1.35 4.27
CA TYR A 103 13.94 2.31 3.83
C TYR A 103 14.39 1.98 2.38
N ASP A 104 14.09 2.87 1.45
CA ASP A 104 14.32 2.78 -0.01
C ASP A 104 13.63 1.65 -0.81
N ASP A 105 12.67 0.93 -0.22
CA ASP A 105 12.12 -0.29 -0.83
C ASP A 105 10.61 -0.26 -1.10
N VAL A 106 10.23 -0.83 -2.26
CA VAL A 106 8.84 -1.05 -2.67
C VAL A 106 8.63 -2.55 -2.89
N LYS A 107 8.26 -3.23 -1.81
CA LYS A 107 8.30 -4.70 -1.74
C LYS A 107 6.97 -5.29 -1.31
N ILE A 108 6.69 -6.47 -1.85
CA ILE A 108 5.55 -7.29 -1.46
C ILE A 108 5.85 -7.91 -0.09
N LEU A 109 4.87 -7.83 0.81
CA LEU A 109 4.87 -8.46 2.14
C LEU A 109 4.03 -9.74 2.14
N TYR A 110 2.95 -9.74 1.36
CA TYR A 110 2.02 -10.85 1.22
C TYR A 110 1.60 -11.02 -0.25
N PRO A 111 1.47 -12.26 -0.76
CA PRO A 111 1.70 -13.53 -0.08
C PRO A 111 3.18 -13.85 0.15
N GLU A 112 3.47 -14.73 1.12
CA GLU A 112 4.85 -15.13 1.48
C GLU A 112 5.66 -15.62 0.26
N SER A 113 5.01 -16.27 -0.70
CA SER A 113 5.64 -16.75 -1.94
C SER A 113 6.14 -15.65 -2.88
N LEU A 114 5.76 -14.39 -2.63
CA LEU A 114 6.17 -13.19 -3.36
C LEU A 114 6.91 -12.19 -2.46
N LYS A 115 7.18 -12.55 -1.20
CA LYS A 115 7.79 -11.65 -0.24
C LYS A 115 9.12 -11.12 -0.77
N ASN A 116 9.34 -9.83 -0.60
CA ASN A 116 10.49 -9.07 -1.11
C ASN A 116 10.56 -8.91 -2.64
N GLU A 117 9.63 -9.47 -3.42
CA GLU A 117 9.51 -9.13 -4.84
C GLU A 117 9.06 -7.66 -4.99
N ARG A 118 9.47 -7.02 -6.11
CA ARG A 118 9.07 -5.65 -6.41
C ARG A 118 7.58 -5.58 -6.72
N LEU A 119 6.88 -4.61 -6.12
CA LEU A 119 5.46 -4.35 -6.38
C LEU A 119 5.20 -3.96 -7.85
N TYR A 120 6.09 -3.14 -8.42
CA TYR A 120 5.96 -2.59 -9.76
C TYR A 120 7.02 -3.13 -10.70
N LYS A 121 6.68 -3.20 -11.99
CA LYS A 121 7.64 -3.51 -13.05
C LYS A 121 8.69 -2.41 -13.17
N ASN A 122 9.91 -2.81 -13.52
CA ASN A 122 10.91 -1.86 -14.01
C ASN A 122 10.38 -1.21 -15.30
N SER A 123 10.39 0.12 -15.36
CA SER A 123 9.99 0.87 -16.55
C SER A 123 10.98 2.01 -16.78
N LEU A 124 11.65 1.98 -17.93
CA LEU A 124 12.55 3.06 -18.37
C LEU A 124 11.80 4.41 -18.43
N TRP A 125 10.54 4.39 -18.87
CA TRP A 125 9.66 5.56 -18.88
C TRP A 125 9.32 6.06 -17.47
N LYS A 126 9.21 5.17 -16.48
CA LYS A 126 9.03 5.58 -15.08
C LYS A 126 10.30 6.23 -14.55
N SER A 127 11.48 5.70 -14.86
CA SER A 127 12.76 6.32 -14.46
C SER A 127 12.91 7.74 -15.01
N ILE A 128 12.53 7.95 -16.28
CA ILE A 128 12.56 9.28 -16.91
C ILE A 128 11.51 10.23 -16.31
N ARG A 129 10.27 9.76 -16.10
CA ARG A 129 9.22 10.57 -15.48
C ARG A 129 9.52 10.91 -14.02
N LYS A 130 10.16 9.99 -13.29
CA LYS A 130 10.66 10.20 -11.92
C LYS A 130 11.74 11.28 -11.87
N LEU A 131 12.66 11.29 -12.85
CA LEU A 131 13.69 12.33 -12.99
C LEU A 131 13.09 13.73 -13.18
N MET A 132 11.91 13.80 -13.79
CA MET A 132 11.16 15.03 -14.02
C MET A 132 10.11 15.34 -12.93
N LEU A 133 10.12 14.59 -11.81
CA LEU A 133 9.17 14.73 -10.68
C LEU A 133 7.68 14.56 -11.07
N PHE A 134 7.39 13.88 -12.18
CA PHE A 134 6.03 13.72 -12.69
C PHE A 134 5.29 12.47 -12.21
N ASP A 135 6.01 11.47 -11.68
CA ASP A 135 5.44 10.22 -11.18
C ASP A 135 5.80 10.06 -9.70
N HIS A 136 4.81 9.73 -8.87
CA HIS A 136 5.04 9.30 -7.48
C HIS A 136 5.32 7.79 -7.43
N VAL A 137 5.97 7.31 -6.37
CA VAL A 137 6.35 5.88 -6.26
C VAL A 137 5.13 4.96 -6.19
N ALA A 138 3.98 5.45 -5.71
CA ALA A 138 2.68 4.78 -5.74
C ALA A 138 2.15 4.53 -7.18
N ASP A 139 2.76 5.15 -8.20
CA ASP A 139 2.36 4.99 -9.58
C ASP A 139 3.23 3.95 -10.29
N GLY A 140 2.60 2.99 -10.93
CA GLY A 140 3.32 1.94 -11.64
C GLY A 140 2.42 0.80 -12.10
N LYS A 141 2.87 0.12 -13.15
CA LYS A 141 2.27 -1.13 -13.58
C LYS A 141 2.68 -2.23 -12.61
N LEU A 142 1.70 -2.91 -12.02
CA LEU A 142 1.91 -4.01 -11.08
C LEU A 142 2.75 -5.12 -11.71
N ASN A 143 3.55 -5.80 -10.89
CA ASN A 143 4.27 -7.00 -11.28
C ASN A 143 3.26 -8.13 -11.58
N ASP A 144 3.37 -8.77 -12.76
CA ASP A 144 2.42 -9.81 -13.20
C ASP A 144 2.47 -11.05 -12.31
N ASN A 145 3.57 -11.25 -11.56
CA ASN A 145 3.72 -12.36 -10.63
C ASN A 145 2.67 -12.34 -9.50
N ILE A 146 2.20 -11.15 -9.13
CA ILE A 146 1.11 -10.98 -8.16
C ILE A 146 -0.12 -11.74 -8.65
N PHE A 147 -0.49 -11.59 -9.92
CA PHE A 147 -1.66 -12.26 -10.47
C PHE A 147 -1.45 -13.77 -10.64
N LYS A 148 -0.31 -14.16 -11.23
CA LYS A 148 -0.03 -15.57 -11.57
C LYS A 148 -0.06 -16.50 -10.36
N LYS A 149 0.45 -16.04 -9.21
CA LYS A 149 0.51 -16.88 -7.99
C LYS A 149 -0.79 -16.84 -7.18
N THR A 150 -1.55 -15.74 -7.21
CA THR A 150 -2.86 -15.69 -6.54
C THR A 150 -3.91 -16.53 -7.27
N SER A 151 -3.93 -16.51 -8.61
CA SER A 151 -4.83 -17.37 -9.40
C SER A 151 -4.51 -18.87 -9.24
N ALA A 152 -3.23 -19.22 -9.05
CA ALA A 152 -2.81 -20.60 -8.80
C ALA A 152 -3.27 -21.11 -7.41
N ASN A 153 -3.24 -20.26 -6.38
CA ASN A 153 -3.75 -20.62 -5.05
C ASN A 153 -5.27 -20.81 -5.03
N ASN A 154 -6.03 -20.09 -5.88
CA ASN A 154 -7.48 -20.27 -5.99
C ASN A 154 -7.89 -21.47 -6.86
N ALA A 155 -6.98 -22.04 -7.66
CA ALA A 155 -7.25 -23.23 -8.46
C ALA A 155 -7.02 -24.55 -7.69
N HIS A 156 -6.47 -24.46 -6.47
CA HIS A 156 -6.13 -25.61 -5.62
C HIS A 156 -6.90 -25.66 -4.29
N ASN A 157 -7.86 -24.75 -4.09
CA ASN A 157 -8.86 -24.79 -3.01
C ASN A 157 -10.25 -25.09 -3.59
#